data_AF-Q3M2N5-F1
#
_entry.id   AF-Q3M2N5-F1
#
_cell.length_a   1.000
_cell.length_b   1.000
_cell.length_c   1.000
_cell.angle_alpha   90.00
_cell.angle_beta   90.00
_cell.angle_gamma   90.00
#
_symmetry.space_group_name_H-M   'P 1'
#
loop_
_entity.id
_entity.type
_entity.pdbx_description
1 polymer ?
#
loop_
_entity_poly.entity_id
_entity_poly.type
_entity_poly.pdbx_seq_one_letter_code
_entity_poly.pdbx_strand_id
1 'polypeptide(L)'
;MLHQQGLVYADSKANAVFVMRDQHGTSKGAFLQGTLNDISGYYVGTHRRDSWFYFHLGGKANDENSRAVLCQSPVETISLAMLEYLTKGIPESKTVFIAIDDPKNLPQQRLQNIPHVQVAFNQLTAARAVKAILPQATQIKCEKDWNLQLVNFSRQLQQRQYHGQELEL
;
A
#
# COMPACT_ATOMS: atom_id res chain seq x y z
N MET A 1 6.55 8.70 -9.20
CA MET A 1 5.53 9.21 -8.27
C MET A 1 5.95 9.11 -6.80
N LEU A 2 5.97 7.94 -6.15
CA LEU A 2 6.21 7.84 -4.69
C LEU A 2 7.60 8.36 -4.25
N HIS A 3 8.64 8.06 -5.04
CA HIS A 3 9.98 8.60 -4.79
C HIS A 3 10.06 10.13 -4.94
N GLN A 4 9.43 10.68 -5.99
CA GLN A 4 9.36 12.12 -6.22
C GLN A 4 8.58 12.85 -5.11
N GLN A 5 7.63 12.17 -4.47
CA GLN A 5 6.90 12.67 -3.30
C GLN A 5 7.67 12.49 -1.97
N GLY A 6 8.89 11.96 -2.01
CA GLY A 6 9.69 11.68 -0.82
C GLY A 6 9.13 10.57 0.08
N LEU A 7 8.19 9.75 -0.43
CA LEU A 7 7.54 8.71 0.37
C LEU A 7 8.33 7.41 0.42
N VAL A 8 9.12 7.15 -0.63
CA VAL A 8 9.97 5.98 -0.75
C VAL A 8 11.33 6.38 -1.29
N TYR A 9 12.42 5.93 -0.66
CA TYR A 9 13.78 6.12 -1.16
C TYR A 9 14.67 4.94 -0.77
N ALA A 10 15.87 4.87 -1.35
CA ALA A 10 16.89 3.91 -0.96
C ALA A 10 17.87 4.58 0.01
N ASP A 11 18.21 3.91 1.11
CA ASP A 11 19.29 4.37 1.99
C ASP A 11 20.66 3.85 1.52
N SER A 12 21.73 4.28 2.18
CA SER A 12 23.10 3.85 1.88
C SER A 12 23.40 2.38 2.20
N LYS A 13 22.46 1.66 2.83
CA LYS A 13 22.58 0.25 3.22
C LYS A 13 21.75 -0.67 2.32
N ALA A 14 21.27 -0.17 1.19
CA ALA A 14 20.39 -0.90 0.27
C ALA A 14 19.08 -1.37 0.94
N ASN A 15 18.49 -0.51 1.79
CA ASN A 15 17.12 -0.67 2.23
C ASN A 15 16.21 0.23 1.41
N ALA A 16 15.04 -0.29 1.03
CA ALA A 16 13.90 0.54 0.69
C ALA A 16 13.32 1.15 1.98
N VAL A 17 13.32 2.47 2.05
CA VAL A 17 12.80 3.25 3.17
C VAL A 17 11.43 3.77 2.81
N PHE A 18 10.43 3.42 3.61
CA PHE A 18 9.05 3.89 3.49
C PHE A 18 8.78 4.91 4.59
N VAL A 19 8.54 6.16 4.20
CA VAL A 19 8.37 7.24 5.17
C VAL A 19 7.02 7.13 5.84
N MET A 20 7.05 7.02 7.18
CA MET A 20 5.86 6.98 8.02
C MET A 20 5.46 8.40 8.39
N ARG A 21 4.19 8.74 8.21
CA ARG A 21 3.67 10.09 8.41
C ARG A 21 2.41 10.08 9.27
N ASP A 22 2.24 11.15 10.03
CA ASP A 22 0.97 11.39 10.72
C ASP A 22 -0.15 11.77 9.72
N GLN A 23 -1.34 12.02 10.26
CA GLN A 23 -2.53 12.43 9.50
C GLN A 23 -2.39 13.78 8.78
N HIS A 24 -1.45 14.62 9.20
CA HIS A 24 -1.14 15.91 8.58
C HIS A 24 -0.01 15.82 7.55
N GLY A 25 0.60 14.64 7.39
CA GLY A 25 1.69 14.40 6.45
C GLY A 25 3.08 14.67 7.04
N THR A 26 3.19 14.97 8.34
CA THR A 26 4.48 15.16 9.01
C THR A 26 5.18 13.82 9.17
N SER A 27 6.46 13.72 8.80
CA SER A 27 7.24 12.51 9.03
C SER A 27 7.44 12.25 10.53
N LYS A 28 7.20 11.00 10.94
CA LYS A 28 7.31 10.54 12.34
C LYS A 28 8.06 9.21 12.46
N GLY A 29 8.74 8.80 11.38
CA GLY A 29 9.55 7.60 11.35
C GLY A 29 9.62 6.96 9.96
N ALA A 30 10.02 5.70 9.94
CA ALA A 30 10.16 4.93 8.71
C ALA A 30 9.96 3.43 8.94
N PHE A 31 9.47 2.75 7.91
CA PHE A 31 9.59 1.31 7.77
C PHE A 31 10.72 0.99 6.78
N LEU A 32 11.52 0.00 7.09
CA LEU A 32 12.66 -0.44 6.29
C LEU A 32 12.38 -1.83 5.74
N GLN A 33 12.66 -2.01 4.46
CA GLN A 33 12.73 -3.32 3.81
C GLN A 33 14.09 -3.45 3.14
N GLY A 34 14.91 -4.38 3.61
CA GLY A 34 16.16 -4.74 2.98
C GLY A 34 15.93 -5.29 1.57
N THR A 35 16.78 -4.91 0.63
CA THR A 35 16.77 -5.49 -0.73
C THR A 35 17.87 -6.52 -0.94
N LEU A 36 18.88 -6.54 -0.06
CA LEU A 36 20.02 -7.47 -0.09
C LEU A 36 20.16 -8.26 1.22
N ASN A 37 19.22 -8.09 2.15
CA ASN A 37 19.20 -8.73 3.46
C ASN A 37 17.76 -8.89 3.95
N ASP A 38 17.58 -9.61 5.06
CA ASP A 38 16.25 -9.93 5.60
C ASP A 38 15.69 -8.85 6.55
N ILE A 39 16.21 -7.62 6.51
CA ILE A 39 15.69 -6.53 7.35
C ILE A 39 14.26 -6.22 6.90
N SER A 40 13.30 -6.33 7.82
CA SER A 40 11.93 -5.87 7.63
C SER A 40 11.40 -5.35 8.95
N GLY A 41 11.12 -4.06 9.04
CA GLY A 41 10.61 -3.48 10.28
C GLY A 41 10.82 -1.98 10.41
N TYR A 42 10.49 -1.46 11.59
CA TYR A 42 10.55 -0.03 11.87
C TYR A 42 11.96 0.46 12.16
N TYR A 43 12.30 1.63 11.64
CA TYR A 43 13.49 2.36 12.07
C TYR A 43 13.36 2.80 13.52
N VAL A 44 14.48 2.85 14.24
CA VAL A 44 14.54 3.27 15.64
C VAL A 44 13.97 4.69 15.79
N GLY A 45 13.11 4.88 16.80
CA GLY A 45 12.43 6.16 17.03
C GLY A 45 11.18 6.38 16.18
N THR A 46 10.72 5.39 15.40
CA THR A 46 9.44 5.51 14.69
C THR A 46 8.27 5.51 15.67
N HIS A 47 7.40 6.53 15.57
CA HIS A 47 6.18 6.59 16.34
C HIS A 47 5.09 5.73 15.68
N ARG A 48 4.98 4.46 16.05
CA ARG A 48 4.09 3.49 15.37
C ARG A 48 2.59 3.75 15.57
N ARG A 49 2.19 4.47 16.62
CA ARG A 49 0.77 4.63 17.00
C ARG A 49 0.08 5.82 16.34
N ASP A 50 0.84 6.79 15.86
CA ASP A 50 0.34 8.05 15.29
C ASP A 50 0.91 8.31 13.88
N SER A 51 1.54 7.30 13.27
CA SER A 51 2.09 7.42 11.92
C SER A 51 1.92 6.15 11.09
N TRP A 52 1.76 6.35 9.79
CA TRP A 52 1.52 5.29 8.81
C TRP A 52 2.23 5.58 7.51
N PHE A 53 2.55 4.54 6.76
CA PHE A 53 2.86 4.69 5.34
C PHE A 53 1.54 4.74 4.57
N TYR A 54 1.29 5.83 3.85
CA TYR A 54 0.11 5.98 3.01
C TYR A 54 0.37 6.86 1.80
N PHE A 55 -0.41 6.69 0.74
CA PHE A 55 -0.42 7.54 -0.44
C PHE A 55 -1.81 7.56 -1.09
N HIS A 56 -2.00 8.47 -2.04
CA HIS A 56 -3.25 8.64 -2.76
C HIS A 56 -3.06 8.28 -4.23
N LEU A 57 -4.10 7.70 -4.85
CA LEU A 57 -4.16 7.42 -6.27
C LEU A 57 -5.55 7.76 -6.81
N GLY A 58 -5.59 8.36 -8.01
CA GLY A 58 -6.84 8.79 -8.64
C GLY A 58 -7.41 10.09 -8.08
N GLY A 59 -8.50 10.54 -8.70
CA GLY A 59 -9.17 11.80 -8.37
C GLY A 59 -8.32 13.06 -8.65
N LYS A 60 -8.88 14.21 -8.32
CA LYS A 60 -8.22 15.52 -8.36
C LYS A 60 -7.55 15.83 -7.02
N ALA A 61 -6.64 16.81 -7.02
CA ALA A 61 -5.85 17.18 -5.83
C ALA A 61 -6.70 17.45 -4.58
N ASN A 62 -7.82 18.16 -4.75
CA ASN A 62 -8.69 18.60 -3.66
C ASN A 62 -9.87 17.66 -3.38
N ASP A 63 -9.96 16.53 -4.08
CA ASP A 63 -11.04 15.58 -3.82
C ASP A 63 -10.87 14.95 -2.43
N GLU A 64 -11.99 14.66 -1.78
CA GLU A 64 -12.03 13.82 -0.60
C GLU A 64 -11.81 12.35 -0.99
N ASN A 65 -11.37 11.52 -0.04
CA ASN A 65 -11.18 10.10 -0.32
C ASN A 65 -12.55 9.40 -0.37
N SER A 66 -12.92 8.87 -1.54
CA SER A 66 -14.10 8.01 -1.70
C SER A 66 -13.86 6.61 -1.16
N ARG A 67 -12.59 6.17 -1.14
CA ARG A 67 -12.17 4.82 -0.81
C ARG A 67 -10.87 4.79 -0.01
N ALA A 68 -10.79 3.88 0.95
CA ALA A 68 -9.57 3.55 1.69
C ALA A 68 -9.27 2.06 1.53
N VAL A 69 -8.03 1.73 1.21
CA VAL A 69 -7.55 0.34 1.11
C VAL A 69 -6.47 0.13 2.17
N LEU A 70 -6.75 -0.74 3.12
CA LEU A 70 -5.87 -1.09 4.23
C LEU A 70 -5.08 -2.35 3.86
N CYS A 71 -3.76 -2.30 3.94
CA CYS A 71 -2.84 -3.41 3.69
C CYS A 71 -1.89 -3.60 4.87
N GLN A 72 -1.23 -4.77 4.97
CA GLN A 72 -0.43 -5.11 6.17
C GLN A 72 0.96 -4.48 6.22
N SER A 73 1.51 -4.09 5.07
CA SER A 73 2.85 -3.53 4.97
C SER A 73 2.93 -2.51 3.83
N PRO A 74 3.95 -1.64 3.82
CA PRO A 74 4.17 -0.72 2.71
C PRO A 74 4.31 -1.43 1.35
N VAL A 75 4.99 -2.58 1.33
CA VAL A 75 5.19 -3.39 0.11
C VAL A 75 3.87 -3.92 -0.40
N GLU A 76 3.03 -4.49 0.47
CA GLU A 76 1.69 -4.98 0.09
C GLU A 76 0.79 -3.82 -0.40
N THR A 77 0.91 -2.66 0.25
CA THR A 77 0.15 -1.44 -0.08
C THR A 77 0.46 -0.95 -1.49
N ILE A 78 1.75 -0.84 -1.84
CA ILE A 78 2.17 -0.44 -3.19
C ILE A 78 1.80 -1.53 -4.19
N SER A 79 1.98 -2.80 -3.83
CA SER A 79 1.76 -3.91 -4.75
C SER A 79 0.31 -3.99 -5.21
N LEU A 80 -0.64 -3.85 -4.27
CA LEU A 80 -2.06 -3.83 -4.60
C LEU A 80 -2.45 -2.58 -5.41
N ALA A 81 -1.95 -1.40 -5.05
CA ALA A 81 -2.24 -0.19 -5.83
C ALA A 81 -1.73 -0.30 -7.27
N MET A 82 -0.56 -0.88 -7.48
CA MET A 82 0.00 -1.12 -8.81
C MET A 82 -0.77 -2.19 -9.58
N LEU A 83 -1.21 -3.28 -8.93
CA LEU A 83 -2.10 -4.27 -9.55
C LEU A 83 -3.40 -3.62 -10.03
N GLU A 84 -4.05 -2.79 -9.21
CA GLU A 84 -5.25 -2.06 -9.62
C GLU A 84 -4.96 -1.11 -10.78
N TYR A 85 -3.86 -0.37 -10.73
CA TYR A 85 -3.46 0.55 -11.80
C TYR A 85 -3.21 -0.18 -13.13
N LEU A 86 -2.47 -1.29 -13.11
CA LEU A 86 -2.13 -2.02 -14.34
C LEU A 86 -3.34 -2.75 -14.94
N THR A 87 -4.35 -3.08 -14.13
CA THR A 87 -5.55 -3.80 -14.60
C THR A 87 -6.71 -2.88 -14.96
N LYS A 88 -6.82 -1.71 -14.33
CA LYS A 88 -7.99 -0.81 -14.44
C LYS A 88 -7.62 0.62 -14.86
N GLY A 89 -6.34 0.99 -14.86
CA GLY A 89 -5.88 2.36 -15.07
C GLY A 89 -5.96 3.24 -13.82
N ILE A 90 -5.87 4.56 -14.02
CA ILE A 90 -5.99 5.55 -12.93
C ILE A 90 -7.45 5.58 -12.45
N PRO A 91 -7.72 5.38 -11.15
CA PRO A 91 -9.08 5.51 -10.61
C PRO A 91 -9.64 6.93 -10.81
N GLU A 92 -10.91 7.03 -11.22
CA GLU A 92 -11.58 8.34 -11.34
C GLU A 92 -11.76 9.05 -10.01
N SER A 93 -11.93 8.27 -8.93
CA SER A 93 -12.11 8.80 -7.58
C SER A 93 -10.88 8.58 -6.70
N LYS A 94 -10.64 9.51 -5.78
CA LYS A 94 -9.44 9.52 -4.93
C LYS A 94 -9.50 8.37 -3.92
N THR A 95 -8.55 7.46 -4.04
CA THR A 95 -8.36 6.34 -3.12
C THR A 95 -7.13 6.60 -2.24
N VAL A 96 -7.26 6.41 -0.93
CA VAL A 96 -6.09 6.34 -0.02
C VAL A 96 -5.70 4.88 0.19
N PHE A 97 -4.42 4.58 -0.05
CA PHE A 97 -3.81 3.30 0.30
C PHE A 97 -2.97 3.48 1.55
N ILE A 98 -3.10 2.59 2.53
CA ILE A 98 -2.44 2.71 3.83
C ILE A 98 -1.96 1.37 4.37
N ALA A 99 -0.72 1.36 4.87
CA ALA A 99 -0.15 0.23 5.58
C ALA A 99 -0.53 0.29 7.07
N ILE A 100 -1.11 -0.78 7.57
CA ILE A 100 -1.52 -1.00 8.96
C ILE A 100 -0.94 -2.34 9.41
N ASP A 101 0.08 -2.29 10.25
CA ASP A 101 0.78 -3.45 10.80
C ASP A 101 0.07 -4.02 12.05
N ASP A 102 -0.50 -3.14 12.87
CA ASP A 102 -1.25 -3.47 14.08
C ASP A 102 -2.67 -2.87 13.99
N PRO A 103 -3.73 -3.69 14.08
CA PRO A 103 -5.12 -3.21 14.12
C PRO A 103 -5.39 -2.17 15.22
N LYS A 104 -4.64 -2.18 16.32
CA LYS A 104 -4.77 -1.18 17.39
C LYS A 104 -4.32 0.22 16.97
N ASN A 105 -3.53 0.32 15.91
CA ASN A 105 -3.02 1.57 15.35
C ASN A 105 -3.87 2.07 14.18
N LEU A 106 -5.12 1.62 14.02
CA LEU A 106 -5.98 2.13 12.95
C LEU A 106 -6.25 3.64 13.11
N PRO A 107 -6.11 4.46 12.05
CA PRO A 107 -6.44 5.88 12.09
C PRO A 107 -7.96 6.09 12.00
N GLN A 108 -8.70 5.69 13.04
CA GLN A 108 -10.17 5.62 13.04
C GLN A 108 -10.82 6.96 12.66
N GLN A 109 -10.31 8.08 13.19
CA GLN A 109 -10.81 9.44 12.86
C GLN A 109 -10.68 9.77 11.36
N ARG A 110 -9.65 9.25 10.69
CA ARG A 110 -9.47 9.42 9.24
C ARG A 110 -10.40 8.51 8.45
N LEU A 111 -10.62 7.29 8.93
CA LEU A 111 -11.39 6.27 8.23
C LEU A 111 -12.90 6.45 8.37
N GLN A 112 -13.38 7.09 9.44
CA GLN A 112 -14.81 7.23 9.73
C GLN A 112 -15.58 8.01 8.64
N ASN A 113 -14.90 8.92 7.95
CA ASN A 113 -15.50 9.78 6.92
C ASN A 113 -15.33 9.21 5.50
N ILE A 114 -14.69 8.05 5.34
CA ILE A 114 -14.43 7.46 4.03
C ILE A 114 -15.54 6.44 3.70
N PRO A 115 -16.34 6.65 2.64
CA PRO A 115 -17.51 5.81 2.34
C PRO A 115 -17.19 4.32 2.17
N HIS A 116 -16.06 4.02 1.54
CA HIS A 116 -15.67 2.65 1.21
C HIS A 116 -14.33 2.28 1.83
N VAL A 117 -14.36 1.54 2.94
CA VAL A 117 -13.16 0.98 3.55
C VAL A 117 -13.01 -0.48 3.14
N GLN A 118 -11.83 -0.83 2.63
CA GLN A 118 -11.48 -2.18 2.18
C GLN A 118 -10.27 -2.70 2.96
N VAL A 119 -10.35 -3.93 3.45
CA VAL A 119 -9.26 -4.63 4.14
C VAL A 119 -8.68 -5.66 3.18
N ALA A 120 -7.46 -5.40 2.69
CA ALA A 120 -6.74 -6.26 1.76
C ALA A 120 -5.55 -6.93 2.45
N PHE A 121 -5.81 -7.56 3.59
CA PHE A 121 -4.80 -8.24 4.39
C PHE A 121 -4.65 -9.68 3.88
N ASN A 122 -3.40 -10.15 3.74
CA ASN A 122 -3.11 -11.53 3.36
C ASN A 122 -3.30 -12.50 4.54
N GLN A 123 -3.14 -12.05 5.80
CA GLN A 123 -3.42 -12.86 6.99
C GLN A 123 -4.87 -12.69 7.46
N LEU A 124 -5.62 -13.80 7.48
CA LEU A 124 -7.02 -13.82 7.88
C LEU A 124 -7.26 -13.37 9.33
N THR A 125 -6.35 -13.70 10.25
CA THR A 125 -6.44 -13.30 11.66
C THR A 125 -6.35 -11.78 11.81
N ALA A 126 -5.39 -11.15 11.14
CA ALA A 126 -5.23 -9.70 11.14
C ALA A 126 -6.41 -9.01 10.42
N ALA A 127 -6.90 -9.56 9.31
CA ALA A 127 -8.09 -9.07 8.62
C ALA A 127 -9.33 -9.07 9.54
N ARG A 128 -9.55 -10.16 10.29
CA ARG A 128 -10.63 -10.28 11.26
C ARG A 128 -10.51 -9.26 12.39
N ALA A 129 -9.31 -9.05 12.91
CA ALA A 129 -9.06 -8.07 13.97
C ALA A 129 -9.38 -6.63 13.50
N VAL A 130 -9.00 -6.26 12.27
CA VAL A 130 -9.37 -4.96 11.70
C VAL A 130 -10.88 -4.85 11.52
N LYS A 131 -11.55 -5.89 11.01
CA LYS A 131 -13.01 -5.89 10.83
C LYS A 131 -13.80 -5.84 12.15
N ALA A 132 -13.22 -6.34 13.25
CA ALA A 132 -13.84 -6.18 14.56
C ALA A 132 -13.86 -4.70 15.02
N ILE A 133 -12.88 -3.91 14.58
CA ILE A 133 -12.79 -2.46 14.88
C ILE A 133 -13.56 -1.64 13.83
N LEU A 134 -13.58 -2.08 12.58
CA LEU A 134 -14.28 -1.44 11.45
C LEU A 134 -15.29 -2.41 10.81
N PRO A 135 -16.45 -2.65 11.44
CA PRO A 135 -17.42 -3.64 10.95
C PRO A 135 -17.96 -3.34 9.55
N GLN A 136 -18.01 -2.06 9.16
CA GLN A 136 -18.42 -1.60 7.83
C GLN A 136 -17.41 -1.93 6.72
N ALA A 137 -16.17 -2.31 7.08
CA ALA A 137 -15.14 -2.56 6.10
C ALA A 137 -15.37 -3.87 5.33
N THR A 138 -15.19 -3.82 4.02
CA THR A 138 -15.26 -4.99 3.14
C THR A 138 -13.90 -5.66 3.04
N GLN A 139 -13.85 -6.98 2.87
CA GLN A 139 -12.58 -7.69 2.73
C GLN A 139 -12.29 -7.98 1.25
N ILE A 140 -11.09 -7.64 0.81
CA ILE A 140 -10.53 -8.09 -0.46
C ILE A 140 -9.69 -9.32 -0.16
N LYS A 141 -9.99 -10.44 -0.83
CA LYS A 141 -9.21 -11.67 -0.65
C LYS A 141 -7.91 -11.57 -1.44
N CYS A 142 -6.81 -11.74 -0.75
CA CYS A 142 -5.51 -12.03 -1.34
C CYS A 142 -5.38 -13.56 -1.47
N GLU A 143 -4.88 -14.07 -2.60
CA GLU A 143 -4.65 -15.52 -2.73
C GLU A 143 -3.51 -15.98 -1.80
N LYS A 144 -2.43 -15.20 -1.74
CA LYS A 144 -1.25 -15.50 -0.93
C LYS A 144 -0.55 -14.24 -0.44
N ASP A 145 -0.14 -13.40 -1.38
CA ASP A 145 0.66 -12.19 -1.14
C ASP A 145 0.46 -11.24 -2.33
N TRP A 146 0.24 -9.94 -2.07
CA TRP A 146 -0.01 -8.98 -3.15
C TRP A 146 1.25 -8.70 -3.96
N ASN A 147 2.41 -8.69 -3.32
CA ASN A 147 3.68 -8.50 -4.02
C ASN A 147 3.99 -9.63 -5.00
N LEU A 148 3.82 -10.88 -4.58
CA LEU A 148 3.99 -12.05 -5.45
C LEU A 148 3.02 -12.01 -6.63
N GLN A 149 1.77 -11.63 -6.39
CA GLN A 149 0.79 -11.45 -7.47
C GLN A 149 1.24 -10.38 -8.47
N LEU A 150 1.71 -9.22 -7.99
CA LEU A 150 2.22 -8.16 -8.85
C LEU A 150 3.43 -8.61 -9.68
N VAL A 151 4.39 -9.31 -9.06
CA VAL A 151 5.59 -9.82 -9.75
C VAL A 151 5.19 -10.80 -10.85
N ASN A 152 4.30 -11.74 -10.55
CA ASN A 152 3.82 -12.72 -11.53
C ASN A 152 3.07 -12.05 -12.68
N PHE A 153 2.17 -11.11 -12.37
CA PHE A 153 1.42 -10.36 -13.37
C PHE A 153 2.35 -9.54 -14.27
N SER A 154 3.35 -8.87 -13.70
CA SER A 154 4.32 -8.07 -14.44
C SER A 154 5.17 -8.92 -15.39
N ARG A 155 5.59 -10.12 -14.96
CA ARG A 155 6.30 -11.08 -15.83
C ARG A 155 5.42 -11.53 -17.01
N GLN A 156 4.14 -11.82 -16.76
CA GLN A 156 3.21 -12.21 -17.82
C GLN A 156 2.99 -11.08 -18.84
N LEU A 157 2.87 -9.83 -18.38
CA LEU A 157 2.76 -8.67 -19.27
C LEU A 157 3.99 -8.52 -20.15
N GLN A 158 5.20 -8.62 -19.57
CA GLN A 158 6.46 -8.56 -20.32
C GLN A 158 6.53 -9.65 -21.39
N GLN A 159 6.22 -10.90 -21.03
CA GLN A 159 6.21 -12.02 -21.99
C GLN A 159 5.25 -11.79 -23.17
N ARG A 160 4.06 -11.25 -22.91
CA ARG A 160 3.09 -10.91 -23.98
C ARG A 160 3.60 -9.80 -24.90
N GLN A 161 4.29 -8.79 -24.35
CA GLN A 161 4.87 -7.71 -25.14
C GLN A 161 6.00 -8.22 -26.04
N TYR A 162 6.89 -9.07 -25.51
CA TYR A 162 7.96 -9.70 -26.31
C TYR A 162 7.40 -10.57 -27.44
N HIS A 163 6.41 -11.44 -27.16
CA HIS A 163 5.83 -12.30 -28.19
C HIS A 163 4.98 -11.54 -29.22
N GLY A 164 4.33 -10.44 -28.82
CA GLY A 164 3.62 -9.56 -29.75
C GLY A 164 4.54 -8.85 -30.74
N GLN A 165 5.75 -8.46 -30.31
CA GLN A 165 6.75 -7.84 -31.18
C GLN A 165 7.44 -8.82 -32.14
N GLU A 166 7.61 -10.09 -31.77
CA GLU A 166 8.15 -11.13 -32.68
C GLU A 166 7.19 -11.49 -33.82
N LEU A 167 5.89 -11.30 -33.65
CA LEU A 167 4.87 -11.58 -34.67
C LEU A 167 4.63 -10.41 -35.64
N GLU A 168 5.19 -9.22 -35.35
CA GLU A 168 5.08 -8.00 -36.17
C GLU A 168 6.33 -7.75 -37.06
N LEU A 169 7.31 -8.67 -37.07
CA LEU A 169 8.53 -8.65 -37.88
C LEU A 169 8.49 -9.71 -38.99
#